data_AF-A0A418EBJ8-F1
#
_entry.id   AF-A0A418EBJ8-F1
#
_cell.length_a   1.000
_cell.length_b   1.000
_cell.length_c   1.000
_cell.angle_alpha   90.00
_cell.angle_beta   90.00
_cell.angle_gamma   90.00
#
_symmetry.space_group_name_H-M   'P 1'
#
loop_
_entity.id
_entity.type
_entity.pdbx_description
1 polymer ?
#
loop_
_entity_poly.entity_id
_entity_poly.type
_entity_poly.pdbx_seq_one_letter_code
_entity_poly.pdbx_strand_id
1 'polypeptide(L)'
;GDVFTAAQYEKIEQLGLLVDKDDQGILLQIFTKPLGDRPTCFFEIIERVGCMEEIGGRLEQAAGCGGFGKGNFSELFKSIEDYERTLDV
;
A
#
# COMPACT_ATOMS: atom_id res chain seq x y z
N GLY A 1 -11.71 -11.83 12.45
CA GLY A 1 -11.11 -12.91 11.66
C GLY A 1 -10.11 -12.26 10.74
N ASP A 2 -8.88 -12.75 10.73
CA ASP A 2 -7.84 -12.21 9.86
C ASP A 2 -8.29 -12.32 8.40
N VAL A 3 -8.14 -11.23 7.65
CA VAL A 3 -8.60 -11.14 6.26
C VAL A 3 -7.66 -11.91 5.34
N PHE A 4 -6.41 -12.07 5.75
CA PHE A 4 -5.41 -12.85 5.04
C PHE A 4 -5.09 -14.14 5.80
N THR A 5 -4.73 -15.17 5.05
CA THR A 5 -4.16 -16.40 5.61
C THR A 5 -2.74 -16.18 6.11
N ALA A 6 -2.23 -17.05 6.99
CA ALA A 6 -0.85 -16.96 7.50
C ALA A 6 0.20 -16.94 6.37
N ALA A 7 0.00 -17.75 5.32
CA ALA A 7 0.89 -17.76 4.15
C ALA A 7 0.84 -16.46 3.34
N GLN A 8 -0.30 -15.77 3.31
CA GLN A 8 -0.41 -14.46 2.68
C GLN A 8 0.29 -13.38 3.51
N TYR A 9 0.19 -13.41 4.83
CA TYR A 9 0.96 -12.50 5.70
C TYR A 9 2.47 -12.70 5.53
N GLU A 10 2.93 -13.94 5.46
CA GLU A 10 4.34 -14.24 5.19
C GLU A 10 4.79 -13.64 3.85
N LYS A 11 3.95 -13.75 2.81
CA LYS A 11 4.25 -13.16 1.50
C LYS A 11 4.22 -11.62 1.50
N ILE A 12 3.28 -11.02 2.22
CA ILE A 12 3.19 -9.56 2.41
C ILE A 12 4.48 -9.04 3.06
N GLU A 13 4.93 -9.71 4.13
CA GLU A 13 6.16 -9.35 4.84
C GLU A 13 7.40 -9.55 3.96
N GLN A 14 7.52 -10.70 3.28
CA GLN A 14 8.64 -10.99 2.37
C GLN A 14 8.78 -9.97 1.23
N LEU A 15 7.65 -9.46 0.72
CA LEU A 15 7.63 -8.45 -0.33
C LEU A 15 7.77 -7.02 0.21
N GLY A 16 7.73 -6.82 1.53
CA GLY A 16 7.75 -5.49 2.15
C GLY A 16 6.50 -4.67 1.86
N LEU A 17 5.35 -5.33 1.66
CA LEU A 17 4.07 -4.65 1.44
C LEU A 17 3.58 -4.02 2.75
N LEU A 18 3.16 -2.76 2.69
CA LEU A 18 2.51 -2.08 3.79
C LEU A 18 1.01 -2.36 3.75
N VAL A 19 0.41 -2.58 4.91
CA VAL A 19 -1.02 -2.89 5.06
C VAL A 19 -1.69 -1.79 5.86
N ASP A 20 -2.65 -1.09 5.26
CA ASP A 20 -3.56 -0.19 5.97
C ASP A 20 -4.97 -0.81 5.98
N LYS A 21 -5.66 -0.71 7.11
CA LYS A 21 -7.01 -1.26 7.27
C LYS A 21 -7.92 -0.16 7.80
N ASP A 22 -9.03 0.06 7.11
CA ASP A 22 -10.10 0.93 7.58
C ASP A 22 -11.35 0.12 7.92
N ASP A 23 -12.44 0.85 8.22
CA ASP A 23 -13.72 0.25 8.60
C ASP A 23 -14.41 -0.49 7.45
N GLN A 24 -14.00 -0.25 6.19
CA GLN A 24 -14.70 -0.72 4.99
C GLN A 24 -13.88 -1.76 4.19
N GLY A 25 -12.56 -1.76 4.31
CA GLY A 25 -11.65 -2.62 3.57
C GLY A 25 -10.18 -2.51 3.97
N ILE A 26 -9.34 -3.06 3.11
CA ILE A 26 -7.89 -3.14 3.28
C ILE A 26 -7.19 -2.58 2.06
N LEU A 27 -6.12 -1.84 2.30
CA LEU A 27 -5.20 -1.33 1.31
C LEU A 27 -3.83 -1.98 1.51
N LEU A 28 -3.40 -2.78 0.54
CA LEU A 28 -2.01 -3.21 0.39
C LEU A 28 -1.30 -2.19 -0.50
N GLN A 29 -0.12 -1.73 -0.09
CA GLN A 29 0.64 -0.74 -0.86
C GLN A 29 2.14 -0.99 -0.80
N ILE A 30 2.85 -0.61 -1.87
CA ILE A 30 4.31 -0.55 -1.92
C ILE A 30 4.74 0.62 -2.80
N PHE A 31 5.85 1.25 -2.41
CA PHE A 31 6.44 2.37 -3.13
C PHE A 31 7.72 1.93 -3.82
N THR A 32 7.90 2.36 -5.06
CA THR A 32 9.17 2.18 -5.74
C THR A 32 10.19 3.19 -5.25
N LYS A 33 11.48 2.90 -5.46
CA LYS A 33 12.50 3.95 -5.47
C LYS A 33 12.19 4.99 -6.55
N PRO A 34 12.81 6.18 -6.49
CA PRO A 34 12.75 7.14 -7.58
C PRO A 34 13.13 6.48 -8.92
N LEU A 35 12.39 6.80 -9.98
CA LEU A 35 12.54 6.17 -11.30
C LEU A 35 13.72 6.72 -12.12
N GLY A 36 14.31 7.81 -11.67
CA GLY A 36 15.46 8.43 -12.31
C GLY A 36 16.44 8.98 -11.29
N ASP A 37 17.47 9.66 -11.78
CA ASP A 37 18.59 10.11 -10.97
C ASP A 37 18.22 11.17 -9.91
N ARG A 38 17.03 11.77 -10.03
CA ARG A 38 16.51 12.79 -9.09
C ARG A 38 15.36 12.20 -8.27
N PRO A 39 15.24 12.52 -6.97
CA PRO A 39 14.17 12.04 -6.10
C PRO A 39 12.84 12.79 -6.36
N THR A 40 12.30 12.68 -7.58
CA THR A 40 11.14 13.47 -8.02
C THR A 40 9.92 12.64 -8.40
N CYS A 41 10.11 11.46 -8.99
CA CYS A 41 9.02 10.62 -9.46
C CYS A 41 9.24 9.18 -8.99
N PHE A 42 8.21 8.63 -8.36
CA PHE A 42 8.12 7.24 -7.93
C PHE A 42 6.72 6.72 -8.23
N PHE A 43 6.55 5.40 -8.24
CA PHE A 43 5.24 4.77 -8.33
C PHE A 43 4.81 4.21 -6.98
N GLU A 44 3.52 4.30 -6.75
CA GLU A 44 2.81 3.55 -5.71
C GLU A 44 2.03 2.43 -6.42
N ILE A 45 2.23 1.20 -5.99
CA ILE A 45 1.46 0.04 -6.45
C ILE A 45 0.55 -0.38 -5.31
N ILE A 46 -0.75 -0.46 -5.58
CA ILE A 46 -1.76 -0.77 -4.57
C ILE A 46 -2.70 -1.91 -4.99
N GLU A 47 -3.21 -2.61 -3.99
CA GLU A 47 -4.33 -3.55 -4.10
C GLU A 47 -5.36 -3.23 -3.01
N ARG A 48 -6.64 -3.16 -3.38
CA ARG A 48 -7.75 -2.88 -2.47
C ARG A 48 -8.58 -4.14 -2.28
N VAL A 49 -8.84 -4.52 -1.05
CA VAL A 49 -9.61 -5.72 -0.70
C VAL A 49 -10.82 -5.30 0.14
N GLY A 50 -12.03 -5.64 -0.32
CA GLY A 50 -13.28 -5.30 0.36
C GLY A 50 -14.12 -4.27 -0.41
N CYS A 51 -15.07 -3.64 0.29
CA CYS A 51 -16.02 -2.64 -0.22
C CYS A 51 -16.71 -3.02 -1.54
N MET A 52 -17.13 -4.28 -1.67
CA MET A 52 -17.85 -4.73 -2.86
C MET A 52 -19.32 -4.32 -2.76
N GLU A 53 -19.82 -3.64 -3.78
CA GLU A 53 -21.19 -3.16 -3.90
C GLU A 53 -21.82 -3.69 -5.19
N GLU A 54 -23.12 -3.96 -5.16
CA GLU A 54 -23.86 -4.35 -6.35
C GLU A 54 -24.44 -3.10 -7.03
N ILE A 55 -23.96 -2.82 -8.25
CA ILE A 55 -24.38 -1.67 -9.04
C ILE A 55 -24.89 -2.20 -10.38
N GLY A 56 -26.20 -2.05 -10.63
CA GLY A 56 -26.80 -2.45 -11.91
C GLY A 56 -26.70 -3.95 -12.21
N GLY A 57 -26.69 -4.81 -11.19
CA GLY A 57 -26.56 -6.27 -11.34
C GLY A 57 -25.12 -6.76 -11.52
N ARG A 58 -24.12 -5.90 -11.33
CA ARG A 58 -22.70 -6.25 -11.34
C ARG A 58 -22.08 -5.94 -9.98
N LEU A 59 -21.23 -6.85 -9.49
CA LEU A 59 -20.42 -6.60 -8.31
C LEU A 59 -19.23 -5.72 -8.69
N GLU A 60 -19.16 -4.53 -8.10
CA GLU A 60 -18.10 -3.54 -8.32
C GLU A 60 -17.46 -3.17 -6.99
N GLN A 61 -16.20 -2.76 -7.01
CA GLN A 61 -15.51 -2.30 -5.82
C GLN A 61 -15.66 -0.79 -5.69
N ALA A 62 -16.12 -0.32 -4.53
CA ALA A 62 -16.23 1.11 -4.24
C ALA A 62 -14.86 1.78 -4.34
N ALA A 63 -14.82 2.95 -5.01
CA ALA A 63 -13.60 3.72 -5.15
C ALA A 63 -13.07 4.16 -3.77
N GLY A 64 -11.76 4.05 -3.56
CA GLY A 64 -11.13 4.45 -2.29
C GLY A 64 -11.28 3.45 -1.14
N CYS A 65 -11.74 2.22 -1.41
CA CYS A 65 -11.84 1.16 -0.42
C CYS A 65 -10.53 0.90 0.34
N GLY A 66 -10.48 1.03 1.67
CA GLY A 66 -9.24 0.91 2.44
C GLY A 66 -8.46 2.23 2.59
N GLY A 67 -9.04 3.36 2.14
CA GLY A 67 -8.46 4.69 2.29
C GLY A 67 -7.24 4.96 1.39
N PHE A 68 -6.32 5.79 1.85
CA PHE A 68 -5.13 6.20 1.09
C PHE A 68 -3.83 6.04 1.89
N GLY A 69 -3.79 5.07 2.80
CA GLY A 69 -2.54 4.76 3.51
C GLY A 69 -2.16 5.78 4.59
N LYS A 70 -3.15 6.44 5.25
CA LYS A 70 -2.87 7.45 6.27
C LYS A 70 -1.95 6.92 7.37
N GLY A 71 -2.09 5.63 7.72
CA GLY A 71 -1.21 4.98 8.71
C GLY A 71 0.22 4.75 8.23
N ASN A 72 0.41 4.65 6.91
CA ASN A 72 1.69 4.28 6.29
C ASN A 72 2.57 5.48 5.90
N PHE A 73 2.03 6.71 5.92
CA PHE A 73 2.80 7.92 5.59
C PHE A 73 4.05 8.09 6.44
N SER A 74 3.98 7.82 7.74
CA SER A 74 5.11 7.93 8.65
C SER A 74 6.25 6.99 8.26
N GLU A 75 5.93 5.74 7.90
CA GLU A 75 6.93 4.75 7.50
C GLU A 75 7.46 5.00 6.08
N LEU A 76 6.62 5.56 5.20
CA LEU A 76 7.04 6.02 3.87
C LEU A 76 8.10 7.13 3.98
N PHE A 77 7.83 8.19 4.75
CA PHE A 77 8.79 9.29 4.91
C PHE A 77 10.10 8.81 5.54
N LYS A 78 10.01 7.97 6.57
CA LYS A 78 11.19 7.38 7.21
C LYS A 78 12.01 6.52 6.23
N SER A 79 11.36 5.73 5.38
CA SER A 79 12.04 4.92 4.35
C SER A 79 12.72 5.79 3.28
N ILE A 80 12.11 6.92 2.92
CA ILE A 80 12.68 7.90 1.98
C ILE A 80 13.89 8.60 2.62
N GLU A 81 13.75 9.09 3.85
CA GLU A 81 14.84 9.75 4.59
C GLU A 81 16.03 8.81 4.82
N ASP A 82 15.77 7.55 5.19
CA ASP A 82 16.83 6.55 5.35
C ASP A 82 17.51 6.24 4.01
N TYR A 83 16.77 6.17 2.91
CA TYR A 83 17.36 6.01 1.57
C TYR A 83 18.24 7.21 1.18
N GLU A 84 17.78 8.44 1.43
CA GLU A 84 18.58 9.65 1.18
C GLU A 84 19.88 9.65 2.01
N ARG A 85 19.83 9.24 3.28
CA ARG A 85 21.03 9.10 4.12
C ARG A 85 22.03 8.07 3.59
N THR A 86 21.58 7.03 2.89
CA THR A 86 22.51 6.05 2.27
C THR A 86 23.19 6.57 1.01
N LEU A 87 22.67 7.64 0.42
CA LEU A 87 23.23 8.30 -0.75
C LEU A 87 24.23 9.42 -0.38
N ASP A 88 24.56 9.59 0.92
CA ASP A 88 25.51 10.60 1.40
C ASP A 88 26.82 10.56 0.59
N VAL A 89 26.95 11.59 -0.25
CA VAL A 89 28.18 12.13 -0.84
C VAL A 89 28.73 13.17 0.11
#